data_AF-A0A1J5AXW9-F1
#
_entry.id   AF-A0A1J5AXW9-F1
#
_cell.length_a   1.000
_cell.length_b   1.000
_cell.length_c   1.000
_cell.angle_alpha   90.00
_cell.angle_beta   90.00
_cell.angle_gamma   90.00
#
_symmetry.space_group_name_H-M   'P 1'
#
loop_
_entity.id
_entity.type
_entity.pdbx_description
1 polymer ?
#
loop_
_entity_poly.entity_id
_entity_poly.type
_entity_poly.pdbx_seq_one_letter_code
_entity_poly.pdbx_strand_id
1 'polypeptide(L)'
;MATIKRNRTLSLLFLFFCNTIAIAQTQPDTNKSTKFSYATPFQLLEPKYITTGILHNRVIDYSKIQKFQGLTTDSITDYNNWYQMYWELSRADIKKSTSLPNIYEVQKNATEKEKKGVIQIGIINMFYNTIKPDAIDKGQLKMENNQLKDVLPRNGTPYETKRCFTIAPLSESILSGNNTFVFNSDFYFSNTGESIQSIIVDLDDGMGKRNLMINQPFSISCLTSGIKTISIAMQTNNKQTYYAKTTINKYRYKKGRLLLSGA
;
A
#
# COMPACT_ATOMS: atom_id res chain seq x y z
N MET A 1 81.48 72.73 2.78
CA MET A 1 82.50 71.67 2.92
C MET A 1 81.95 70.62 3.87
N ALA A 2 82.05 69.32 3.52
CA ALA A 2 81.57 68.12 4.25
C ALA A 2 80.03 67.93 4.27
N THR A 3 79.35 67.11 3.45
CA THR A 3 79.41 65.67 3.08
C THR A 3 78.68 64.71 4.06
N ILE A 4 77.92 63.74 3.49
CA ILE A 4 77.55 62.39 4.01
C ILE A 4 76.25 62.34 4.87
N LYS A 5 75.27 61.41 4.81
CA LYS A 5 74.98 60.07 4.22
C LYS A 5 73.42 59.96 4.12
N ARG A 6 72.81 59.51 3.03
CA ARG A 6 72.51 58.12 2.59
C ARG A 6 71.37 57.37 3.32
N ASN A 7 70.35 57.05 2.51
CA ASN A 7 69.41 55.90 2.51
C ASN A 7 68.29 55.79 3.55
N ARG A 8 67.05 55.81 3.05
CA ARG A 8 66.03 54.75 3.25
C ARG A 8 65.16 54.64 1.99
N THR A 9 65.52 53.71 1.10
CA THR A 9 64.73 52.50 0.75
C THR A 9 63.44 52.79 -0.03
N LEU A 10 63.57 52.55 -1.33
CA LEU A 10 62.62 52.61 -2.43
C LEU A 10 61.57 51.47 -2.30
N SER A 11 60.29 51.83 -2.48
CA SER A 11 59.13 50.93 -2.47
C SER A 11 59.30 49.70 -3.36
N LEU A 12 59.24 48.50 -2.78
CA LEU A 12 58.97 47.28 -3.51
C LEU A 12 57.45 47.13 -3.72
N LEU A 13 57.06 47.11 -4.99
CA LEU A 13 55.77 46.64 -5.48
C LEU A 13 55.55 45.19 -5.04
N PHE A 14 54.59 44.94 -4.15
CA PHE A 14 54.13 43.58 -3.85
C PHE A 14 52.88 43.30 -4.71
N LEU A 15 53.12 42.74 -5.89
CA LEU A 15 52.09 42.22 -6.78
C LEU A 15 51.48 40.97 -6.12
N PHE A 16 50.36 41.15 -5.42
CA PHE A 16 49.55 40.07 -4.88
C PHE A 16 48.84 39.38 -6.06
N PHE A 17 49.52 38.41 -6.70
CA PHE A 17 48.86 37.44 -7.57
C PHE A 17 47.98 36.54 -6.69
N CYS A 18 46.71 36.95 -6.54
CA CYS A 18 45.69 36.12 -5.94
C CYS A 18 45.38 34.97 -6.92
N ASN A 19 46.13 33.87 -6.81
CA ASN A 19 45.78 32.62 -7.44
C ASN A 19 44.45 32.17 -6.86
N THR A 20 43.36 32.51 -7.56
CA THR A 20 42.08 31.86 -7.35
C THR A 20 42.21 30.46 -7.93
N ILE A 21 42.55 29.49 -7.07
CA ILE A 21 42.31 28.09 -7.41
C ILE A 21 40.79 27.96 -7.46
N ALA A 22 40.24 28.01 -8.66
CA ALA A 22 38.88 27.56 -8.92
C ALA A 22 38.85 26.07 -8.61
N ILE A 23 38.52 25.72 -7.37
CA ILE A 23 38.09 24.37 -7.04
C ILE A 23 36.74 24.24 -7.74
N ALA A 24 36.74 23.60 -8.92
CA ALA A 24 35.52 23.09 -9.50
C ALA A 24 34.91 22.12 -8.47
N GLN A 25 33.91 22.58 -7.74
CA GLN A 25 33.07 21.69 -6.94
C GLN A 25 32.33 20.83 -7.96
N THR A 26 32.80 19.60 -8.17
CA THR A 26 31.93 18.59 -8.76
C THR A 26 30.75 18.46 -7.81
N GLN A 27 29.57 18.92 -8.26
CA GLN A 27 28.32 18.59 -7.59
C GLN A 27 28.33 17.06 -7.41
N PRO A 28 28.05 16.53 -6.21
CA PRO A 28 27.75 15.12 -6.10
C PRO A 28 26.60 14.84 -7.07
N ASP A 29 26.86 13.94 -8.01
CA ASP A 29 25.93 13.54 -9.06
C ASP A 29 24.67 12.97 -8.38
N THR A 30 23.67 13.83 -8.13
CA THR A 30 22.42 13.49 -7.42
C THR A 30 21.55 12.50 -8.21
N ASN A 31 22.02 12.07 -9.39
CA ASN A 31 21.36 11.14 -10.30
C ASN A 31 21.70 9.66 -10.06
N LYS A 32 22.51 9.32 -9.05
CA LYS A 32 22.72 7.93 -8.62
C LYS A 32 22.16 7.65 -7.22
N SER A 33 20.91 8.05 -6.97
CA SER A 33 20.09 7.16 -6.14
C SER A 33 19.83 5.92 -6.99
N THR A 34 20.65 4.89 -6.85
CA THR A 34 20.28 3.55 -7.29
C THR A 34 18.99 3.21 -6.56
N LYS A 35 17.84 3.49 -7.19
CA LYS A 35 16.53 3.05 -6.71
C LYS A 35 16.63 1.53 -6.57
N PHE A 36 16.85 1.05 -5.35
CA PHE A 36 16.84 -0.37 -5.06
C PHE A 36 15.43 -0.84 -5.36
N SER A 37 15.30 -1.59 -6.46
CA SER A 37 14.02 -2.13 -6.90
C SER A 37 13.95 -3.56 -6.38
N TYR A 38 13.03 -3.79 -5.44
CA TYR A 38 12.68 -5.13 -4.98
C TYR A 38 12.18 -6.03 -6.12
N ALA A 39 11.83 -5.46 -7.27
CA ALA A 39 11.47 -6.22 -8.46
C ALA A 39 12.68 -6.71 -9.29
N THR A 40 13.89 -6.18 -9.08
CA THR A 40 15.08 -6.51 -9.90
C THR A 40 15.43 -8.00 -9.91
N PRO A 41 15.38 -8.72 -8.78
CA PRO A 41 15.66 -10.16 -8.78
C PRO A 41 14.67 -10.98 -9.59
N PHE A 42 13.51 -10.43 -9.95
CA PHE A 42 12.40 -11.17 -10.57
C PHE A 42 12.22 -10.85 -12.06
N GLN A 43 13.11 -10.05 -12.66
CA GLN A 43 12.97 -9.58 -14.05
C GLN A 43 13.08 -10.69 -15.11
N LEU A 44 13.78 -11.80 -14.80
CA LEU A 44 13.94 -12.93 -15.72
C LEU A 44 12.90 -14.03 -15.54
N LEU A 45 11.95 -13.87 -14.61
CA LEU A 45 10.84 -14.81 -14.47
C LEU A 45 9.86 -14.63 -15.63
N GLU A 46 9.41 -15.73 -16.22
CA GLU A 46 8.47 -15.74 -17.33
C GLU A 46 7.02 -15.49 -16.82
N PRO A 47 6.38 -14.35 -17.15
CA PRO A 47 5.08 -13.98 -16.57
C PRO A 47 3.93 -14.97 -16.83
N LYS A 48 4.04 -15.80 -17.89
CA LYS A 48 3.03 -16.81 -18.22
C LYS A 48 2.86 -17.88 -17.12
N TYR A 49 3.90 -18.16 -16.33
CA TYR A 49 3.84 -19.14 -15.25
C TYR A 49 3.28 -18.57 -13.93
N ILE A 50 3.17 -17.25 -13.83
CA ILE A 50 2.57 -16.55 -12.69
C ILE A 50 1.10 -16.32 -13.01
N THR A 51 0.26 -17.26 -12.59
CA THR A 51 -1.11 -17.40 -13.07
C THR A 51 -2.02 -16.26 -12.64
N THR A 52 -1.80 -15.69 -11.46
CA THR A 52 -2.62 -14.58 -10.93
C THR A 52 -2.29 -13.21 -11.54
N GLY A 53 -1.14 -13.11 -12.24
CA GLY A 53 -0.59 -11.84 -12.71
C GLY A 53 0.06 -10.99 -11.62
N ILE A 54 0.02 -11.42 -10.34
CA ILE A 54 0.60 -10.71 -9.21
C ILE A 54 1.66 -11.61 -8.58
N LEU A 55 2.91 -11.12 -8.47
CA LEU A 55 3.99 -11.80 -7.74
C LEU A 55 4.37 -10.97 -6.51
N HIS A 56 3.83 -11.32 -5.34
CA HIS A 56 3.99 -10.53 -4.12
C HIS A 56 5.44 -10.49 -3.60
N ASN A 57 6.29 -11.47 -3.95
CA ASN A 57 7.73 -11.40 -3.64
C ASN A 57 8.44 -10.18 -4.25
N ARG A 58 7.85 -9.48 -5.22
CA ARG A 58 8.41 -8.25 -5.83
C ARG A 58 8.26 -7.01 -4.95
N VAL A 59 7.53 -7.11 -3.85
CA VAL A 59 7.31 -6.02 -2.90
C VAL A 59 7.74 -6.44 -1.50
N ILE A 60 7.94 -5.45 -0.64
CA ILE A 60 8.12 -5.70 0.79
C ILE A 60 6.75 -5.93 1.41
N ASP A 61 6.62 -6.99 2.21
CA ASP A 61 5.41 -7.30 2.98
C ASP A 61 5.35 -6.43 4.25
N TYR A 62 4.86 -5.20 4.13
CA TYR A 62 4.58 -4.35 5.30
C TYR A 62 3.21 -4.65 5.88
N SER A 63 2.25 -5.01 5.02
CA SER A 63 0.86 -5.23 5.40
C SER A 63 0.62 -6.52 6.18
N LYS A 64 1.51 -7.51 6.08
CA LYS A 64 1.31 -8.88 6.55
C LYS A 64 0.11 -9.53 5.86
N ILE A 65 0.00 -9.33 4.54
CA ILE A 65 -1.16 -9.69 3.70
C ILE A 65 -1.64 -11.13 3.89
N GLN A 66 -0.73 -12.06 4.19
CA GLN A 66 -0.96 -13.48 4.46
C GLN A 66 -1.92 -13.75 5.61
N LYS A 67 -2.14 -12.78 6.51
CA LYS A 67 -3.12 -12.87 7.61
C LYS A 67 -4.56 -12.67 7.14
N PHE A 68 -4.77 -12.08 5.98
CA PHE A 68 -6.08 -11.65 5.49
C PHE A 68 -6.58 -12.60 4.40
N GLN A 69 -6.79 -13.88 4.71
CA GLN A 69 -7.22 -14.88 3.71
C GLN A 69 -8.74 -15.03 3.59
N GLY A 70 -9.49 -14.38 4.49
CA GLY A 70 -10.94 -14.48 4.54
C GLY A 70 -11.47 -15.74 5.22
N LEU A 71 -10.61 -16.54 5.86
CA LEU A 71 -11.01 -17.83 6.46
C LEU A 71 -11.37 -17.73 7.95
N THR A 72 -10.85 -16.73 8.66
CA THR A 72 -11.12 -16.51 10.08
C THR A 72 -11.47 -15.05 10.33
N THR A 73 -12.01 -14.78 11.52
CA THR A 73 -12.36 -13.42 11.95
C THR A 73 -11.29 -12.75 12.81
N ASP A 74 -10.10 -13.33 12.91
CA ASP A 74 -9.10 -12.93 13.92
C ASP A 74 -8.23 -11.78 13.44
N SER A 75 -8.08 -11.65 12.12
CA SER A 75 -7.36 -10.56 11.49
C SER A 75 -8.25 -9.32 11.41
N ILE A 76 -7.81 -8.24 12.05
CA ILE A 76 -8.44 -6.92 12.03
C ILE A 76 -7.55 -5.98 11.25
N THR A 77 -8.09 -5.29 10.25
CA THR A 77 -7.41 -4.23 9.50
C THR A 77 -7.94 -2.85 9.89
N ASP A 78 -7.30 -1.81 9.41
CA ASP A 78 -7.85 -0.45 9.34
C ASP A 78 -7.67 0.09 7.90
N TYR A 79 -8.00 1.37 7.69
CA TYR A 79 -7.81 2.02 6.40
C TYR A 79 -6.34 2.03 5.93
N ASN A 80 -5.37 2.23 6.84
CA ASN A 80 -3.96 2.32 6.49
C ASN A 80 -3.40 0.96 6.07
N ASN A 81 -3.74 -0.10 6.80
CA ASN A 81 -3.33 -1.45 6.46
C ASN A 81 -4.01 -1.94 5.18
N TRP A 82 -5.29 -1.58 4.95
CA TRP A 82 -5.98 -1.81 3.68
C TRP A 82 -5.29 -1.11 2.52
N TYR A 83 -4.95 0.18 2.69
CA TYR A 83 -4.21 0.96 1.69
C TYR A 83 -2.85 0.31 1.38
N GLN A 84 -2.13 -0.13 2.41
CA GLN A 84 -0.85 -0.81 2.24
C GLN A 84 -0.99 -2.14 1.48
N MET A 85 -2.01 -2.96 1.78
CA MET A 85 -2.30 -4.19 1.02
C MET A 85 -2.61 -3.89 -0.45
N TYR A 86 -3.46 -2.89 -0.71
CA TYR A 86 -3.79 -2.47 -2.07
C TYR A 86 -2.53 -2.04 -2.83
N TRP A 87 -1.72 -1.20 -2.19
CA TRP A 87 -0.48 -0.67 -2.77
C TRP A 87 0.48 -1.81 -3.11
N GLU A 88 0.72 -2.73 -2.18
CA GLU A 88 1.55 -3.92 -2.38
C GLU A 88 1.07 -4.77 -3.56
N LEU A 89 -0.22 -5.09 -3.63
CA LEU A 89 -0.81 -5.87 -4.72
C LEU A 89 -0.65 -5.15 -6.07
N SER A 90 -0.93 -3.85 -6.14
CA SER A 90 -0.80 -3.06 -7.36
C SER A 90 0.63 -2.97 -7.88
N ARG A 91 1.62 -2.92 -6.97
CA ARG A 91 3.05 -2.87 -7.30
C ARG A 91 3.62 -4.24 -7.67
N ALA A 92 3.01 -5.30 -7.15
CA ALA A 92 3.35 -6.68 -7.44
C ALA A 92 2.79 -7.18 -8.80
N ASP A 93 1.85 -6.46 -9.42
CA ASP A 93 1.32 -6.80 -10.75
C ASP A 93 2.45 -6.79 -11.82
N ILE A 94 2.67 -7.94 -12.46
CA ILE A 94 3.67 -8.12 -13.54
C ILE A 94 3.05 -8.01 -14.92
N LYS A 95 1.75 -8.32 -15.06
CA LYS A 95 1.06 -8.40 -16.34
C LYS A 95 0.37 -7.07 -16.69
N LYS A 96 0.22 -6.18 -15.71
CA LYS A 96 -0.73 -5.05 -15.73
C LYS A 96 -2.16 -5.49 -16.06
N SER A 97 -2.44 -6.79 -15.91
CA SER A 97 -3.70 -7.42 -16.34
C SER A 97 -4.71 -7.48 -15.21
N THR A 98 -4.29 -7.25 -13.95
CA THR A 98 -5.24 -7.16 -12.82
C THR A 98 -5.88 -5.77 -12.71
N SER A 99 -5.37 -4.80 -13.48
CA SER A 99 -5.89 -3.43 -13.63
C SER A 99 -6.47 -2.83 -12.35
N LEU A 100 -5.76 -2.99 -11.24
CA LEU A 100 -6.05 -2.22 -10.04
C LEU A 100 -5.90 -0.73 -10.41
N PRO A 101 -6.95 0.09 -10.23
CA PRO A 101 -6.83 1.52 -10.46
C PRO A 101 -5.68 2.14 -9.67
N ASN A 102 -5.19 3.28 -10.12
CA ASN A 102 -4.19 4.00 -9.36
C ASN A 102 -4.74 4.30 -7.96
N ILE A 103 -4.00 3.95 -6.92
CA ILE A 103 -4.48 4.12 -5.55
C ILE A 103 -4.82 5.58 -5.20
N TYR A 104 -4.13 6.56 -5.80
CA TYR A 104 -4.46 7.97 -5.63
C TYR A 104 -5.82 8.33 -6.24
N GLU A 105 -6.21 7.69 -7.35
CA GLU A 105 -7.54 7.85 -7.94
C GLU A 105 -8.61 7.20 -7.05
N VAL A 106 -8.32 6.00 -6.51
CA VAL A 106 -9.21 5.33 -5.55
C VAL A 106 -9.46 6.23 -4.33
N GLN A 107 -8.40 6.78 -3.73
CA GLN A 107 -8.51 7.69 -2.59
C GLN A 107 -9.28 8.95 -2.94
N LYS A 108 -8.94 9.59 -4.06
CA LYS A 108 -9.62 10.80 -4.52
C LYS A 108 -11.12 10.55 -4.69
N ASN A 109 -11.50 9.47 -5.36
CA ASN A 109 -12.90 9.11 -5.58
C ASN A 109 -13.62 8.80 -4.26
N ALA A 110 -12.97 8.12 -3.32
CA ALA A 110 -13.53 7.86 -2.00
C ALA A 110 -13.77 9.16 -1.23
N THR A 111 -12.78 10.05 -1.18
CA THR A 111 -12.88 11.36 -0.52
C THR A 111 -13.96 12.26 -1.15
N GLU A 112 -14.13 12.23 -2.47
CA GLU A 112 -15.19 12.98 -3.14
C GLU A 112 -16.59 12.47 -2.77
N LYS A 113 -16.77 11.16 -2.60
CA LYS A 113 -18.03 10.56 -2.12
C LYS A 113 -18.24 10.84 -0.62
N GLU A 114 -17.19 10.81 0.18
CA GLU A 114 -17.23 11.15 1.61
C GLU A 114 -17.65 12.61 1.84
N LYS A 115 -17.12 13.56 1.04
CA LYS A 115 -17.54 14.98 1.07
C LYS A 115 -19.04 15.17 0.78
N LYS A 116 -19.67 14.22 0.09
CA LYS A 116 -21.12 14.17 -0.15
C LYS A 116 -21.89 13.46 0.97
N GLY A 117 -21.21 13.12 2.07
CA GLY A 117 -21.79 12.49 3.25
C GLY A 117 -21.86 10.96 3.20
N VAL A 118 -21.19 10.30 2.25
CA VAL A 118 -21.26 8.84 2.09
C VAL A 118 -19.87 8.21 2.09
N ILE A 119 -19.55 7.49 3.16
CA ILE A 119 -18.28 6.78 3.33
C ILE A 119 -18.32 5.47 2.54
N GLN A 120 -17.32 5.25 1.70
CA GLN A 120 -17.21 4.01 0.92
C GLN A 120 -16.54 2.94 1.76
N ILE A 121 -16.94 1.69 1.60
CA ILE A 121 -16.19 0.55 2.13
C ILE A 121 -15.47 -0.14 0.97
N GLY A 122 -14.14 -0.12 1.01
CA GLY A 122 -13.30 -0.82 0.07
C GLY A 122 -13.22 -2.29 0.42
N ILE A 123 -13.29 -3.15 -0.59
CA ILE A 123 -13.15 -4.60 -0.48
C ILE A 123 -12.02 -5.03 -1.41
N ILE A 124 -11.03 -5.74 -0.87
CA ILE A 124 -10.05 -6.47 -1.67
C ILE A 124 -10.43 -7.95 -1.59
N ASN A 125 -10.61 -8.60 -2.74
CA ASN A 125 -10.79 -10.04 -2.86
C ASN A 125 -9.92 -10.54 -4.02
N MET A 126 -8.64 -10.79 -3.80
CA MET A 126 -7.68 -11.07 -4.87
C MET A 126 -6.86 -12.31 -4.61
N PHE A 127 -6.57 -13.06 -5.67
CA PHE A 127 -5.50 -14.03 -5.71
C PHE A 127 -4.16 -13.36 -6.05
N TYR A 128 -3.09 -13.84 -5.42
CA TYR A 128 -1.72 -13.47 -5.74
C TYR A 128 -0.82 -14.71 -5.68
N ASN A 129 0.32 -14.67 -6.37
CA ASN A 129 1.33 -15.71 -6.28
C ASN A 129 2.49 -15.33 -5.37
N THR A 130 3.04 -16.34 -4.70
CA THR A 130 4.36 -16.28 -4.07
C THR A 130 5.25 -17.41 -4.59
N ILE A 131 6.57 -17.22 -4.51
CA ILE A 131 7.56 -18.27 -4.77
C ILE A 131 7.55 -19.23 -3.58
N LYS A 132 7.47 -20.53 -3.88
CA LYS A 132 7.59 -21.58 -2.87
C LYS A 132 9.00 -21.57 -2.26
N PRO A 133 9.14 -21.74 -0.94
CA PRO A 133 10.45 -21.72 -0.28
C PRO A 133 11.46 -22.72 -0.86
N ASP A 134 10.97 -23.86 -1.36
CA ASP A 134 11.77 -24.97 -1.89
C ASP A 134 11.96 -24.94 -3.42
N ALA A 135 11.57 -23.85 -4.09
CA ALA A 135 11.60 -23.77 -5.56
C ALA A 135 13.02 -23.87 -6.14
N ILE A 136 14.03 -23.36 -5.43
CA ILE A 136 15.44 -23.46 -5.84
C ILE A 136 15.96 -24.87 -5.60
N ASP A 137 15.70 -25.43 -4.42
CA ASP A 137 16.17 -26.77 -4.03
C ASP A 137 15.57 -27.87 -4.94
N LYS A 138 14.34 -27.66 -5.41
CA LYS A 138 13.66 -28.53 -6.38
C LYS A 138 14.10 -28.31 -7.83
N GLY A 139 15.07 -27.43 -8.09
CA GLY A 139 15.55 -27.10 -9.42
C GLY A 139 14.49 -26.47 -10.33
N GLN A 140 13.45 -25.84 -9.77
CA GLN A 140 12.38 -25.18 -10.54
C GLN A 140 12.73 -23.73 -10.90
N LEU A 141 13.51 -23.09 -10.03
CA LEU A 141 14.15 -21.79 -10.23
C LEU A 141 15.65 -21.92 -9.98
N LYS A 142 16.43 -21.03 -10.58
CA LYS A 142 17.84 -20.86 -10.24
C LYS A 142 18.19 -19.39 -10.06
N MET A 143 19.19 -19.12 -9.23
CA MET A 143 19.77 -17.79 -9.10
C MET A 143 20.97 -17.67 -10.05
N GLU A 144 20.95 -16.67 -10.92
CA GLU A 144 22.01 -16.39 -11.89
C GLU A 144 22.20 -14.87 -11.96
N ASN A 145 23.40 -14.36 -11.65
CA ASN A 145 23.71 -12.93 -11.62
C ASN A 145 22.73 -12.09 -10.77
N ASN A 146 22.37 -12.58 -9.57
CA ASN A 146 21.37 -11.97 -8.67
C ASN A 146 19.95 -11.85 -9.27
N GLN A 147 19.65 -12.65 -10.30
CA GLN A 147 18.32 -12.75 -10.88
C GLN A 147 17.80 -14.19 -10.77
N LEU A 148 16.55 -14.33 -10.37
CA LEU A 148 15.81 -15.57 -10.42
C LEU A 148 15.32 -15.82 -11.85
N LYS A 149 15.56 -17.04 -12.31
CA LYS A 149 15.17 -17.50 -13.64
C LYS A 149 14.45 -18.85 -13.55
N ASP A 150 13.44 -19.02 -14.40
CA ASP A 150 12.78 -20.30 -14.62
C ASP A 150 13.77 -21.34 -15.17
N VAL A 151 13.78 -22.53 -14.59
CA VAL A 151 14.48 -23.70 -15.15
C VAL A 151 13.46 -24.54 -15.90
N LEU A 152 13.73 -24.83 -17.17
CA LEU A 152 12.86 -25.60 -18.05
C LEU A 152 13.65 -26.69 -18.79
N PRO A 153 13.05 -27.88 -19.03
CA PRO A 153 11.78 -28.34 -18.46
C PRO A 153 11.91 -28.55 -16.93
N ARG A 154 10.79 -28.48 -16.21
CA ARG A 154 10.75 -28.72 -14.75
C ARG A 154 9.54 -29.55 -14.37
N ASN A 155 9.64 -30.21 -13.22
CA ASN A 155 8.50 -30.89 -12.60
C ASN A 155 7.76 -29.92 -11.66
N GLY A 156 6.49 -29.65 -11.95
CA GLY A 156 5.64 -28.77 -11.14
C GLY A 156 5.91 -27.27 -11.31
N THR A 157 5.19 -26.48 -10.52
CA THR A 157 5.30 -25.01 -10.51
C THR A 157 6.07 -24.51 -9.27
N PRO A 158 6.97 -23.53 -9.42
CA PRO A 158 7.65 -22.87 -8.30
C PRO A 158 6.75 -21.86 -7.57
N TYR A 159 5.54 -21.62 -8.08
CA TYR A 159 4.62 -20.63 -7.52
C TYR A 159 3.50 -21.32 -6.74
N GLU A 160 3.10 -20.71 -5.63
CA GLU A 160 1.87 -21.03 -4.91
C GLU A 160 0.87 -19.89 -5.05
N THR A 161 -0.42 -20.21 -5.06
CA THR A 161 -1.51 -19.22 -5.12
C THR A 161 -2.05 -18.98 -3.73
N LYS A 162 -2.13 -17.71 -3.32
CA LYS A 162 -2.69 -17.24 -2.05
C LYS A 162 -3.81 -16.24 -2.30
N ARG A 163 -4.61 -15.96 -1.28
CA ARG A 163 -5.74 -15.01 -1.33
C ARG A 163 -5.55 -13.89 -0.32
N CYS A 164 -5.88 -12.67 -0.74
CA CYS A 164 -6.14 -11.53 0.13
C CYS A 164 -7.64 -11.22 0.08
N PHE A 165 -8.30 -11.30 1.24
CA PHE A 165 -9.66 -10.87 1.47
C PHE A 165 -9.72 -9.94 2.68
N THR A 166 -10.04 -8.67 2.45
CA THR A 166 -10.08 -7.65 3.50
C THR A 166 -11.06 -6.52 3.14
N ILE A 167 -11.48 -5.77 4.16
CA ILE A 167 -12.34 -4.60 4.00
C ILE A 167 -11.83 -3.42 4.81
N ALA A 168 -12.14 -2.19 4.40
CA ALA A 168 -11.99 -1.03 5.28
C ALA A 168 -12.94 0.09 4.85
N PRO A 169 -13.49 0.87 5.79
CA PRO A 169 -14.00 2.19 5.47
C PRO A 169 -12.87 3.02 4.86
N LEU A 170 -13.11 3.62 3.70
CA LEU A 170 -12.15 4.45 2.99
C LEU A 170 -12.20 5.89 3.53
N SER A 171 -12.03 5.99 4.84
CA SER A 171 -11.93 7.22 5.60
C SER A 171 -11.09 6.95 6.84
N GLU A 172 -10.30 7.94 7.25
CA GLU A 172 -9.50 7.86 8.47
C GLU A 172 -10.38 7.91 9.73
N SER A 173 -11.59 8.48 9.62
CA SER A 173 -12.45 8.67 10.78
C SER A 173 -13.89 9.01 10.46
N ILE A 174 -14.77 8.84 11.45
CA ILE A 174 -16.17 9.25 11.38
C ILE A 174 -16.52 10.34 12.38
N LEU A 175 -17.59 11.08 12.06
CA LEU A 175 -18.14 12.12 12.92
C LEU A 175 -19.05 11.53 14.00
N SER A 176 -19.39 12.33 15.00
CA SER A 176 -20.42 11.96 15.98
C SER A 176 -21.80 12.01 15.35
N GLY A 177 -22.68 11.07 15.72
CA GLY A 177 -24.04 10.98 15.19
C GLY A 177 -24.16 9.92 14.09
N ASN A 178 -25.03 10.16 13.12
CA ASN A 178 -25.31 9.21 12.05
C ASN A 178 -24.34 9.40 10.90
N ASN A 179 -23.60 8.34 10.56
CA ASN A 179 -22.70 8.31 9.41
C ASN A 179 -23.23 7.31 8.40
N THR A 180 -23.27 7.69 7.13
CA THR A 180 -23.76 6.84 6.04
C THR A 180 -22.59 6.16 5.36
N PHE A 181 -22.71 4.85 5.19
CA PHE A 181 -21.74 3.98 4.55
C PHE A 181 -22.38 3.28 3.35
N VAL A 182 -21.55 2.79 2.43
CA VAL A 182 -22.01 1.94 1.32
C VAL A 182 -20.90 0.98 0.88
N PHE A 183 -21.28 -0.27 0.61
CA PHE A 183 -20.44 -1.19 -0.16
C PHE A 183 -20.68 -0.92 -1.64
N ASN A 184 -19.91 -0.02 -2.23
CA ASN A 184 -20.08 0.36 -3.62
C ASN A 184 -19.25 -0.56 -4.53
N SER A 185 -19.83 -1.03 -5.64
CA SER A 185 -19.16 -1.91 -6.61
C SER A 185 -17.89 -1.31 -7.20
N ASP A 186 -17.79 0.02 -7.31
CA ASP A 186 -16.58 0.73 -7.76
C ASP A 186 -15.38 0.51 -6.83
N PHE A 187 -15.62 0.08 -5.59
CA PHE A 187 -14.61 -0.17 -4.56
C PHE A 187 -14.50 -1.67 -4.19
N TYR A 188 -14.99 -2.55 -5.07
CA TYR A 188 -14.74 -3.99 -5.01
C TYR A 188 -13.61 -4.36 -5.98
N PHE A 189 -12.44 -4.68 -5.45
CA PHE A 189 -11.24 -5.00 -6.24
C PHE A 189 -11.00 -6.50 -6.23
N SER A 190 -11.10 -7.14 -7.41
CA SER A 190 -10.95 -8.59 -7.52
C SER A 190 -10.35 -9.05 -8.85
N ASN A 191 -9.59 -10.16 -8.79
CA ASN A 191 -9.17 -10.98 -9.94
C ASN A 191 -9.59 -12.46 -9.77
N THR A 192 -10.54 -12.74 -8.87
CA THR A 192 -10.94 -14.12 -8.53
C THR A 192 -11.99 -14.69 -9.48
N GLY A 193 -12.69 -13.83 -10.22
CA GLY A 193 -13.90 -14.19 -10.98
C GLY A 193 -15.16 -14.34 -10.12
N GLU A 194 -15.06 -14.11 -8.81
CA GLU A 194 -16.18 -14.20 -7.87
C GLU A 194 -16.96 -12.89 -7.82
N SER A 195 -18.30 -13.01 -7.84
CA SER A 195 -19.21 -11.90 -7.56
C SER A 195 -19.81 -12.03 -6.17
N ILE A 196 -20.14 -10.88 -5.57
CA ILE A 196 -20.74 -10.81 -4.23
C ILE A 196 -22.21 -11.20 -4.33
N GLN A 197 -22.63 -12.19 -3.56
CA GLN A 197 -24.01 -12.65 -3.47
C GLN A 197 -24.76 -12.00 -2.29
N SER A 198 -24.13 -11.94 -1.12
CA SER A 198 -24.70 -11.30 0.08
C SER A 198 -23.63 -10.86 1.05
N ILE A 199 -23.91 -9.83 1.85
CA ILE A 199 -23.02 -9.36 2.91
C ILE A 199 -23.78 -9.32 4.23
N ILE A 200 -23.37 -10.14 5.18
CA ILE A 200 -23.84 -10.06 6.57
C ILE A 200 -22.83 -9.25 7.35
N VAL A 201 -23.29 -8.21 8.05
CA VAL A 201 -22.44 -7.25 8.75
C VAL A 201 -22.89 -7.06 10.18
N ASP A 202 -21.92 -7.07 11.08
CA ASP A 202 -22.03 -6.54 12.43
C ASP A 202 -21.26 -5.21 12.49
N LEU A 203 -21.94 -4.13 12.87
CA LEU A 203 -21.38 -2.77 12.90
C LEU A 203 -20.96 -2.34 14.31
N ASP A 204 -21.01 -3.25 15.29
CA ASP A 204 -20.72 -2.94 16.69
C ASP A 204 -21.60 -1.79 17.24
N ASP A 205 -22.87 -1.79 16.84
CA ASP A 205 -23.88 -0.80 17.26
C ASP A 205 -24.95 -1.38 18.20
N GLY A 206 -24.77 -2.63 18.63
CA GLY A 206 -25.71 -3.34 19.51
C GLY A 206 -26.97 -3.87 18.82
N MET A 207 -27.14 -3.64 17.51
CA MET A 207 -28.27 -4.18 16.74
C MET A 207 -28.01 -5.58 16.18
N GLY A 208 -26.79 -6.11 16.36
CA GLY A 208 -26.37 -7.42 15.87
C GLY A 208 -26.13 -7.45 14.35
N LYS A 209 -26.14 -8.67 13.82
CA LYS A 209 -25.84 -8.95 12.40
C LYS A 209 -27.01 -8.56 11.50
N ARG A 210 -26.73 -7.81 10.43
CA ARG A 210 -27.71 -7.39 9.41
C ARG A 210 -27.26 -7.83 8.02
N ASN A 211 -28.22 -8.11 7.14
CA ASN A 211 -27.94 -8.34 5.73
C ASN A 211 -27.91 -6.98 5.00
N LEU A 212 -26.86 -6.71 4.24
CA LEU A 212 -26.65 -5.49 3.47
C LEU A 212 -26.44 -5.83 2.00
N MET A 213 -26.91 -4.93 1.13
CA MET A 213 -26.77 -5.06 -0.33
C MET A 213 -25.66 -4.15 -0.86
N ILE A 214 -24.98 -4.61 -1.91
CA ILE A 214 -24.07 -3.76 -2.69
C ILE A 214 -24.84 -2.57 -3.27
N ASN A 215 -24.19 -1.41 -3.30
CA ASN A 215 -24.74 -0.14 -3.78
C ASN A 215 -25.94 0.40 -2.99
N GLN A 216 -26.30 -0.21 -1.85
CA GLN A 216 -27.31 0.31 -0.95
C GLN A 216 -26.66 0.99 0.26
N PRO A 217 -26.91 2.29 0.50
CA PRO A 217 -26.42 2.98 1.68
C PRO A 217 -27.04 2.42 2.97
N PHE A 218 -26.26 2.43 4.05
CA PHE A 218 -26.71 2.11 5.40
C PHE A 218 -26.08 3.08 6.39
N SER A 219 -26.67 3.24 7.57
CA SER A 219 -26.19 4.20 8.57
C SER A 219 -25.72 3.51 9.85
N ILE A 220 -24.65 4.05 10.42
CA ILE A 220 -24.16 3.70 11.75
C ILE A 220 -24.35 4.91 12.66
N SER A 221 -25.01 4.72 13.80
CA SER A 221 -25.09 5.76 14.82
C SER A 221 -23.90 5.63 15.78
N CYS A 222 -23.06 6.65 15.83
CA CYS A 222 -21.87 6.68 16.67
C CYS A 222 -22.00 7.78 17.73
N LEU A 223 -22.68 7.44 18.84
CA LEU A 223 -22.97 8.38 19.93
C LEU A 223 -21.79 8.55 20.90
N THR A 224 -21.06 7.48 21.21
CA THR A 224 -19.86 7.50 22.07
C THR A 224 -18.58 7.58 21.22
N SER A 225 -17.52 8.23 21.72
CA SER A 225 -16.19 8.22 21.07
C SER A 225 -15.51 6.88 21.27
N GLY A 226 -14.64 6.49 20.33
CA GLY A 226 -13.88 5.25 20.42
C GLY A 226 -13.68 4.59 19.06
N ILE A 227 -13.09 3.40 19.09
CA ILE A 227 -12.93 2.51 17.95
C ILE A 227 -14.24 1.73 17.76
N LYS A 228 -14.75 1.71 16.53
CA LYS A 228 -15.81 0.78 16.12
C LYS A 228 -15.23 -0.34 15.28
N THR A 229 -15.62 -1.57 15.59
CA THR A 229 -15.19 -2.75 14.83
C THR A 229 -16.33 -3.22 13.93
N ILE A 230 -16.11 -3.14 12.63
CA ILE A 230 -17.03 -3.66 11.62
C ILE A 230 -16.58 -5.08 11.27
N SER A 231 -17.47 -6.06 11.43
CA SER A 231 -17.20 -7.46 11.07
C SER A 231 -18.14 -7.88 9.95
N ILE A 232 -17.61 -8.59 8.95
CA ILE A 232 -18.42 -9.07 7.82
C ILE A 232 -18.28 -10.57 7.60
N ALA A 233 -19.34 -11.14 7.03
CA ALA A 233 -19.35 -12.41 6.33
C ALA A 233 -19.91 -12.16 4.92
N MET A 234 -19.05 -12.27 3.91
CA MET A 234 -19.41 -12.07 2.50
C MET A 234 -19.53 -13.42 1.81
N GLN A 235 -20.70 -13.74 1.29
CA GLN A 235 -20.90 -14.90 0.45
C GLN A 235 -20.72 -14.51 -1.01
N THR A 236 -19.99 -15.33 -1.76
CA THR A 236 -19.80 -15.19 -3.20
C THR A 236 -20.69 -16.14 -3.98
N ASN A 237 -20.81 -15.91 -5.29
CA ASN A 237 -21.60 -16.75 -6.21
C ASN A 237 -21.21 -18.24 -6.24
N ASN A 238 -19.99 -18.61 -5.80
CA ASN A 238 -19.58 -20.01 -5.64
C ASN A 238 -19.99 -20.61 -4.28
N LYS A 239 -20.83 -19.91 -3.50
CA LYS A 239 -21.32 -20.28 -2.16
C LYS A 239 -20.24 -20.29 -1.07
N GLN A 240 -19.02 -19.89 -1.37
CA GLN A 240 -18.00 -19.71 -0.34
C GLN A 240 -18.29 -18.44 0.46
N THR A 241 -18.07 -18.53 1.77
CA THR A 241 -18.15 -17.38 2.68
C THR A 241 -16.75 -16.95 3.08
N TYR A 242 -16.50 -15.64 3.03
CA TYR A 242 -15.28 -15.02 3.50
C TYR A 242 -15.56 -14.05 4.64
N TYR A 243 -14.66 -14.02 5.61
CA TYR A 243 -14.78 -13.22 6.83
C TYR A 243 -13.71 -12.14 6.88
N ALA A 244 -14.07 -10.95 7.32
CA ALA A 244 -13.11 -9.87 7.54
C ALA A 244 -13.58 -8.96 8.69
N LYS A 245 -12.62 -8.32 9.36
CA LYS A 245 -12.87 -7.29 10.36
C LYS A 245 -12.06 -6.05 10.06
N THR A 246 -12.65 -4.89 10.35
CA THR A 246 -11.99 -3.60 10.20
C THR A 246 -12.37 -2.64 11.31
N THR A 247 -11.51 -1.69 11.61
CA THR A 247 -11.78 -0.64 12.58
C THR A 247 -11.95 0.72 11.92
N ILE A 248 -12.78 1.56 12.54
CA ILE A 248 -12.84 2.99 12.25
C ILE A 248 -12.88 3.79 13.53
N ASN A 249 -12.03 4.83 13.59
CA ASN A 249 -11.97 5.74 14.71
C ASN A 249 -13.04 6.80 14.60
N LYS A 250 -13.70 7.10 15.72
CA LYS A 250 -14.45 8.35 15.87
C LYS A 250 -13.60 9.42 16.52
N TYR A 251 -13.42 10.56 15.85
CA TYR A 251 -12.88 11.76 16.48
C TYR A 251 -13.98 12.57 17.20
N ARG A 252 -13.62 13.19 18.31
CA ARG A 252 -14.48 14.14 19.02
C ARG A 252 -14.28 15.54 18.42
N TYR A 253 -15.16 15.97 17.54
CA TYR A 253 -15.19 17.39 17.15
C TYR A 253 -15.76 18.24 18.30
N LYS A 254 -14.97 19.14 18.86
CA LYS A 254 -15.45 20.29 19.63
C LYS A 254 -14.90 21.54 18.94
N LYS A 255 -15.78 22.35 18.33
CA LYS A 255 -15.51 23.67 17.71
C LYS A 255 -14.05 23.90 17.24
N GLY A 256 -13.72 23.39 16.05
CA GLY A 256 -12.60 23.92 15.26
C GLY A 256 -11.18 23.42 15.58
N ARG A 257 -10.99 22.37 16.39
CA ARG A 257 -9.65 21.76 16.55
C ARG A 257 -9.72 20.23 16.59
N LEU A 258 -8.96 19.59 15.71
CA LEU A 258 -8.73 18.14 15.73
C LEU A 258 -7.89 17.83 16.98
N LEU A 259 -8.41 17.00 17.88
CA LEU A 259 -7.60 16.42 18.95
C LEU A 259 -7.53 14.92 18.71
N LEU A 260 -6.31 14.42 18.49
CA LEU A 260 -6.00 13.01 18.63
C LEU A 260 -6.31 12.62 20.08
N SER A 261 -7.21 11.66 20.30
CA SER A 261 -7.41 11.14 21.65
C SER A 261 -6.23 10.23 21.99
N GLY A 262 -5.24 10.81 22.66
CA GLY A 262 -4.26 10.06 23.43
C GLY A 262 -4.81 9.78 24.83
N ALA A 263 -4.97 8.49 25.14
CA ALA A 263 -4.77 7.82 26.42
C ALA A 263 -5.32 6.40 26.31
#